data_AF-A0A3D2YG44-F1
#
_entry.id   AF-A0A3D2YG44-F1
#
_cell.length_a   1.000
_cell.length_b   1.000
_cell.length_c   1.000
_cell.angle_alpha   90.00
_cell.angle_beta   90.00
_cell.angle_gamma   90.00
#
_symmetry.space_group_name_H-M   'P 1'
#
loop_
_entity.id
_entity.type
_entity.pdbx_description
1 polymer ?
#
loop_
_entity_poly.entity_id
_entity_poly.type
_entity_poly.pdbx_seq_one_letter_code
_entity_poly.pdbx_strand_id
1 'polypeptide(L)'
;MGQTSATQLKHPRRRITPVTVCQAIHDAPYIAARAVISGVRAVGHCLAWTWDAVATDARENWRWFCRSRLVTGCRRVLHAPELKELRDIMRDHVSLRIITMIAATAVVFTVAAATEPVRTMDAICIVVDSDGPHVLDDRSAERTYDDLLLRRSMGDKSMQLLLQPGRTVTITHGKDTCTLTTEAERLSSLLQRSGVRLGEDEMVELNVTGDQPSIRISHTLTYQHYVVVETDFKVIRIPDPLMDKGTEEVIRKGITGQIVETYEDTVVSGEVVSTKYIGASHDTSHAQLVLYGTRVYEVAEGDTIEKDFPNEEGEGGYLLFASGDTMTYSKVMTCSSTAYYSGGSGGAAWTTAVGARVGVGTVAVDPKVIPYYTKMFIQTTNGRRVYGMGTALDCGGAVKGNIVDLWFPSKGDCYNWGRRNVTVYILDKKAN
;
A
#
# COMPACT_ATOMS: atom_id res chain seq x y z
N MET A 1 10.99 78.74 -17.17
CA MET A 1 10.45 77.41 -17.52
C MET A 1 9.23 77.19 -16.63
N GLY A 2 8.10 77.78 -17.00
CA GLY A 2 7.03 77.09 -17.75
C GLY A 2 5.94 76.68 -16.74
N GLN A 3 5.23 77.66 -16.16
CA GLN A 3 3.85 78.07 -16.55
C GLN A 3 2.82 76.97 -16.24
N THR A 4 1.71 77.15 -15.52
CA THR A 4 1.03 78.30 -14.87
C THR A 4 -0.18 77.73 -14.11
N SER A 5 -0.54 78.34 -12.98
CA SER A 5 -1.90 78.79 -12.56
C SER A 5 -3.14 77.90 -12.79
N ALA A 6 -4.20 77.88 -11.99
CA ALA A 6 -4.59 78.54 -10.74
C ALA A 6 -6.04 78.07 -10.42
N THR A 7 -6.53 78.51 -9.26
CA THR A 7 -7.91 78.92 -8.97
C THR A 7 -9.01 77.86 -8.81
N GLN A 8 -9.44 77.70 -7.55
CA GLN A 8 -10.86 77.53 -7.21
C GLN A 8 -11.67 78.69 -7.81
N LEU A 9 -12.85 78.42 -8.38
CA LEU A 9 -13.98 79.33 -8.36
C LEU A 9 -15.29 78.63 -8.73
N LYS A 10 -16.32 78.91 -7.91
CA LYS A 10 -17.74 78.59 -8.12
C LYS A 10 -18.21 79.06 -9.51
N HIS A 11 -19.01 78.23 -10.17
CA HIS A 11 -19.80 78.62 -11.33
C HIS A 11 -21.19 77.95 -11.29
N PRO A 12 -22.20 78.52 -11.95
CA PRO A 12 -23.28 79.27 -11.31
C PRO A 12 -24.62 78.52 -11.32
N ARG A 13 -25.56 78.97 -10.48
CA ARG A 13 -26.99 78.66 -10.65
C ARG A 13 -27.42 79.05 -12.06
N ARG A 14 -27.67 78.05 -12.93
CA ARG A 14 -28.30 78.30 -14.23
C ARG A 14 -29.75 78.71 -13.99
N ARG A 15 -30.03 79.97 -14.33
CA ARG A 15 -31.38 80.52 -14.46
C ARG A 15 -32.15 79.68 -15.48
N ILE A 16 -33.29 79.17 -15.05
CA ILE A 16 -34.31 78.58 -15.91
C ILE A 16 -34.83 79.71 -16.81
N THR A 17 -34.64 79.58 -18.12
CA THR A 17 -35.28 80.48 -19.10
C THR A 17 -36.48 79.77 -19.72
N PRO A 18 -37.53 80.49 -20.15
CA PRO A 18 -38.75 79.88 -20.71
C PRO A 18 -38.50 78.93 -21.88
N VAL A 19 -37.36 79.07 -22.55
CA VAL A 19 -36.94 78.23 -23.70
C VAL A 19 -36.35 76.87 -23.27
N THR A 20 -35.80 76.73 -22.05
CA THR A 20 -35.33 75.42 -21.54
C THR A 20 -36.45 74.56 -20.92
N VAL A 21 -37.59 75.17 -20.59
CA VAL A 21 -38.78 74.46 -20.10
C VAL A 21 -39.62 73.90 -21.26
N CYS A 22 -39.65 74.57 -22.42
CA CYS A 22 -40.37 74.07 -23.61
C CYS A 22 -39.65 72.94 -24.36
N GLN A 23 -38.33 72.78 -24.24
CA GLN A 23 -37.62 71.63 -24.83
C GLN A 23 -37.70 70.36 -23.94
N ALA A 24 -37.88 70.51 -22.63
CA ALA A 24 -38.01 69.39 -21.69
C ALA A 24 -39.42 68.76 -21.65
N ILE A 25 -40.43 69.46 -22.18
CA ILE A 25 -41.82 68.96 -22.25
C ILE A 25 -42.05 68.11 -23.52
N HIS A 26 -41.13 68.14 -24.50
CA HIS A 26 -41.31 67.42 -25.76
C HIS A 26 -40.56 66.06 -25.88
N ASP A 27 -39.64 65.72 -24.95
CA ASP A 27 -38.85 64.47 -25.00
C ASP A 27 -39.11 63.47 -23.84
N ALA A 28 -39.97 63.80 -22.88
CA ALA A 28 -40.33 62.91 -21.76
C ALA A 28 -41.00 61.57 -22.15
N PRO A 29 -41.78 61.44 -23.25
CA PRO A 29 -42.45 60.16 -23.56
C PRO A 29 -41.52 59.06 -24.09
N TYR A 30 -40.38 59.40 -24.72
CA TYR A 30 -39.55 58.41 -25.41
C TYR A 30 -38.50 57.76 -24.50
N ILE A 31 -37.96 58.51 -23.52
CA ILE A 31 -36.96 58.00 -22.56
C ILE A 31 -37.63 57.10 -21.50
N ALA A 32 -38.84 57.45 -21.05
CA ALA A 32 -39.62 56.61 -20.14
C ALA A 32 -40.07 55.30 -20.80
N ALA A 33 -40.49 55.33 -22.07
CA ALA A 33 -40.88 54.13 -22.81
C ALA A 33 -39.70 53.16 -23.01
N ARG A 34 -38.49 53.67 -23.30
CA ARG A 34 -37.31 52.82 -23.52
C ARG A 34 -36.78 52.18 -22.22
N ALA A 35 -36.87 52.90 -21.10
CA ALA A 35 -36.53 52.35 -19.77
C ALA A 35 -37.51 51.24 -19.35
N VAL A 36 -38.82 51.45 -19.54
CA VAL A 36 -39.86 50.46 -19.23
C VAL A 36 -39.75 49.22 -20.14
N ILE A 37 -39.46 49.38 -21.44
CA ILE A 37 -39.28 48.24 -22.35
C ILE A 37 -38.01 47.43 -22.00
N SER A 38 -36.93 48.08 -21.55
CA SER A 38 -35.73 47.37 -21.09
C SER A 38 -35.95 46.64 -19.75
N GLY A 39 -36.71 47.23 -18.83
CA GLY A 39 -37.10 46.61 -17.57
C GLY A 39 -38.06 45.43 -17.76
N VAL A 40 -39.04 45.56 -18.67
CA VAL A 40 -39.99 44.49 -19.01
C VAL A 40 -39.29 43.34 -19.76
N ARG A 41 -38.28 43.62 -20.61
CA ARG A 41 -37.47 42.56 -21.23
C ARG A 41 -36.51 41.87 -20.25
N ALA A 42 -35.94 42.59 -19.28
CA ALA A 42 -35.08 42.01 -18.25
C ALA A 42 -35.87 41.15 -17.26
N VAL A 43 -37.04 41.61 -16.82
CA VAL A 43 -37.97 40.85 -15.97
C VAL A 43 -38.60 39.69 -16.74
N GLY A 44 -38.90 39.87 -18.03
CA GLY A 44 -39.37 38.81 -18.93
C GLY A 44 -38.33 37.72 -19.19
N HIS A 45 -37.05 38.07 -19.33
CA HIS A 45 -35.97 37.08 -19.43
C HIS A 45 -35.70 36.36 -18.11
N CYS A 46 -35.76 37.05 -16.96
CA CYS A 46 -35.66 36.41 -15.64
C CYS A 46 -36.85 35.45 -15.39
N LEU A 47 -38.08 35.87 -15.70
CA LEU A 47 -39.27 35.02 -15.58
C LEU A 47 -39.22 33.84 -16.56
N ALA A 48 -38.80 34.04 -17.81
CA ALA A 48 -38.68 32.96 -18.79
C ALA A 48 -37.61 31.93 -18.42
N TRP A 49 -36.47 32.35 -17.85
CA TRP A 49 -35.42 31.43 -17.38
C TRP A 49 -35.84 30.67 -16.13
N THR A 50 -36.53 31.32 -15.17
CA THR A 50 -37.10 30.62 -14.02
C THR A 50 -38.26 29.70 -14.39
N TRP A 51 -39.02 30.03 -15.45
CA TRP A 51 -40.15 29.22 -15.92
C TRP A 51 -39.69 27.99 -16.70
N ASP A 52 -38.61 28.05 -17.48
CA ASP A 52 -38.09 26.90 -18.22
C ASP A 52 -37.42 25.86 -17.30
N ALA A 53 -36.78 26.33 -16.21
CA ALA A 53 -36.22 25.47 -15.16
C ALA A 53 -37.29 24.85 -14.24
N VAL A 54 -38.42 25.53 -14.02
CA VAL A 54 -39.56 25.00 -13.23
C VAL A 54 -40.49 24.12 -14.08
N ALA A 55 -40.65 24.40 -15.38
CA ALA A 55 -41.62 23.72 -16.24
C ALA A 55 -41.23 22.28 -16.64
N THR A 56 -39.96 21.91 -16.54
CA THR A 56 -39.48 20.56 -16.85
C THR A 56 -39.70 19.60 -15.67
N ASP A 57 -39.47 20.03 -14.44
CA ASP A 57 -39.62 19.20 -13.23
C ASP A 57 -41.05 19.26 -12.63
N ALA A 58 -41.79 20.35 -12.86
CA ALA A 58 -43.17 20.46 -12.42
C ALA A 58 -44.15 19.62 -13.25
N ARG A 59 -43.80 19.10 -14.44
CA ARG A 59 -44.78 18.42 -15.31
C ARG A 59 -45.29 17.09 -14.75
N GLU A 60 -44.47 16.35 -14.00
CA GLU A 60 -44.88 15.10 -13.34
C GLU A 60 -45.53 15.37 -11.99
N ASN A 61 -44.97 16.27 -11.18
CA ASN A 61 -45.53 16.69 -9.90
C ASN A 61 -46.88 17.45 -10.04
N TRP A 62 -47.08 18.20 -11.12
CA TRP A 62 -48.35 18.90 -11.42
C TRP A 62 -49.48 17.94 -11.79
N ARG A 63 -49.17 16.84 -12.50
CA ARG A 63 -50.16 15.79 -12.82
C ARG A 63 -50.64 15.08 -11.56
N TRP A 64 -49.76 14.89 -10.58
CA TRP A 64 -50.10 14.32 -9.27
C TRP A 64 -50.86 15.32 -8.39
N PHE A 65 -50.42 16.58 -8.34
CA PHE A 65 -51.09 17.67 -7.62
C PHE A 65 -52.52 17.94 -8.14
N CYS A 66 -52.73 17.96 -9.46
CA CYS A 66 -54.05 18.12 -10.08
C CYS A 66 -55.02 16.96 -9.78
N ARG A 67 -54.50 15.78 -9.42
CA ARG A 67 -55.29 14.60 -9.01
C ARG A 67 -55.49 14.51 -7.49
N SER A 68 -54.89 15.42 -6.71
CA SER A 68 -55.05 15.44 -5.25
C SER A 68 -56.49 15.76 -4.82
N ARG A 69 -56.87 15.27 -3.63
CA ARG A 69 -58.18 15.56 -3.00
C ARG A 69 -58.43 17.05 -2.77
N LEU A 70 -57.35 17.84 -2.61
CA LEU A 70 -57.40 19.29 -2.44
C LEU A 70 -57.85 20.00 -3.73
N VAL A 71 -57.25 19.67 -4.88
CA VAL A 71 -57.58 20.31 -6.17
C VAL A 71 -58.95 19.87 -6.66
N THR A 72 -59.32 18.60 -6.50
CA THR A 72 -60.67 18.10 -6.83
C THR A 72 -61.77 18.63 -5.89
N GLY A 73 -61.43 18.98 -4.64
CA GLY A 73 -62.29 19.69 -3.69
C GLY A 73 -62.50 21.16 -4.09
N CYS A 74 -61.41 21.90 -4.35
CA CYS A 74 -61.48 23.29 -4.84
C CYS A 74 -62.23 23.40 -6.18
N ARG A 75 -62.08 22.42 -7.09
CA ARG A 75 -62.81 22.39 -8.36
C ARG A 75 -64.32 22.21 -8.15
N ARG A 76 -64.74 21.43 -7.14
CA ARG A 76 -66.16 21.30 -6.76
C ARG A 76 -66.72 22.59 -6.17
N VAL A 77 -65.95 23.27 -5.32
CA VAL A 77 -66.33 24.57 -4.73
C VAL A 77 -66.46 25.64 -5.81
N LEU A 78 -65.52 25.71 -6.76
CA LEU A 78 -65.57 26.65 -7.89
C LEU A 78 -66.74 26.39 -8.85
N HIS A 79 -67.32 25.19 -8.87
CA HIS A 79 -68.48 24.84 -9.69
C HIS A 79 -69.82 24.89 -8.93
N ALA A 80 -69.83 25.35 -7.68
CA ALA A 80 -71.07 25.57 -6.93
C ALA A 80 -71.95 26.65 -7.60
N PRO A 81 -73.29 26.50 -7.60
CA PRO A 81 -74.21 27.45 -8.23
C PRO A 81 -74.18 28.84 -7.57
N GLU A 82 -73.77 28.93 -6.31
CA GLU A 82 -73.68 30.18 -5.53
C GLU A 82 -72.52 31.09 -5.96
N LEU A 83 -71.50 30.55 -6.65
CA LEU A 83 -70.34 31.31 -7.14
C LEU A 83 -70.46 31.71 -8.63
N LYS A 84 -71.65 31.58 -9.22
CA LYS A 84 -71.89 31.86 -10.64
C LYS A 84 -71.73 33.36 -10.96
N GLU A 85 -72.29 34.24 -10.14
CA GLU A 85 -72.14 35.69 -10.31
C GLU A 85 -70.68 36.16 -10.17
N LEU A 86 -69.95 35.62 -9.19
CA LEU A 86 -68.55 35.97 -8.96
C LEU A 86 -67.64 35.48 -10.12
N ARG A 87 -67.99 34.33 -10.72
CA ARG A 87 -67.32 33.79 -11.92
C ARG A 87 -67.62 34.59 -13.18
N ASP A 88 -68.84 35.10 -13.34
CA ASP A 88 -69.22 35.94 -14.48
C ASP A 88 -68.56 37.33 -14.38
N ILE A 89 -68.53 37.93 -13.17
CA ILE A 89 -67.78 39.18 -12.91
C ILE A 89 -66.27 39.01 -13.15
N MET A 90 -65.69 37.88 -12.74
CA MET A 90 -64.29 37.56 -13.04
C MET A 90 -64.05 37.27 -14.53
N ARG A 91 -65.07 36.96 -15.34
CA ARG A 91 -64.89 36.69 -16.78
C ARG A 91 -64.71 37.97 -17.57
N ASP A 92 -65.39 39.04 -17.17
CA ASP A 92 -65.40 40.31 -17.89
C ASP A 92 -64.29 41.27 -17.45
N HIS A 93 -63.68 41.03 -16.27
CA HIS A 93 -62.58 41.86 -15.75
C HIS A 93 -61.28 41.09 -15.57
N VAL A 94 -60.38 41.23 -16.55
CA VAL A 94 -59.04 40.62 -16.58
C VAL A 94 -58.22 40.93 -15.32
N SER A 95 -58.36 42.12 -14.75
CA SER A 95 -57.64 42.56 -13.55
C SER A 95 -57.98 41.71 -12.31
N LEU A 96 -59.25 41.34 -12.13
CA LEU A 96 -59.73 40.52 -11.01
C LEU A 96 -59.25 39.07 -11.12
N ARG A 97 -59.12 38.55 -12.35
CA ARG A 97 -58.50 37.23 -12.61
C ARG A 97 -57.03 37.19 -12.25
N ILE A 98 -56.30 38.24 -12.57
CA ILE A 98 -54.87 38.34 -12.27
C ILE A 98 -54.67 38.41 -10.75
N ILE A 99 -55.46 39.24 -10.04
CA ILE A 99 -55.38 39.38 -8.57
C ILE A 99 -55.70 38.05 -7.87
N THR A 100 -56.74 37.33 -8.30
CA THR A 100 -57.10 36.03 -7.71
C THR A 100 -56.08 34.94 -8.01
N MET A 101 -55.48 34.92 -9.20
CA MET A 101 -54.33 34.05 -9.51
C MET A 101 -53.13 34.37 -8.62
N ILE A 102 -52.77 35.64 -8.47
CA ILE A 102 -51.65 36.04 -7.61
C ILE A 102 -51.93 35.64 -6.15
N ALA A 103 -53.13 35.87 -5.64
CA ALA A 103 -53.51 35.48 -4.28
C ALA A 103 -53.46 33.96 -4.07
N ALA A 104 -53.99 33.17 -5.02
CA ALA A 104 -53.92 31.72 -4.97
C ALA A 104 -52.47 31.21 -5.03
N THR A 105 -51.63 31.84 -5.85
CA THR A 105 -50.20 31.49 -5.97
C THR A 105 -49.45 31.85 -4.70
N ALA A 106 -49.75 33.01 -4.10
CA ALA A 106 -49.20 33.43 -2.82
C ALA A 106 -49.58 32.46 -1.68
N VAL A 107 -50.83 32.00 -1.63
CA VAL A 107 -51.28 31.00 -0.64
C VAL A 107 -50.51 29.68 -0.80
N VAL A 108 -50.37 29.17 -2.03
CA VAL A 108 -49.56 27.97 -2.31
C VAL A 108 -48.11 28.18 -1.90
N PHE A 109 -47.52 29.34 -2.19
CA PHE A 109 -46.16 29.68 -1.78
C PHE A 109 -46.01 29.78 -0.27
N THR A 110 -46.96 30.37 0.45
CA THR A 110 -46.93 30.41 1.92
C THR A 110 -47.10 29.03 2.54
N VAL A 111 -47.91 28.14 1.96
CA VAL A 111 -48.03 26.75 2.43
C VAL A 111 -46.75 25.95 2.15
N ALA A 112 -46.15 26.13 0.97
CA ALA A 112 -44.86 25.52 0.62
C ALA A 112 -43.67 26.10 1.41
N ALA A 113 -43.77 27.35 1.88
CA ALA A 113 -42.77 27.97 2.74
C ALA A 113 -43.00 27.68 4.23
N ALA A 114 -44.22 27.33 4.63
CA ALA A 114 -44.58 26.94 6.00
C ALA A 114 -44.34 25.46 6.29
N THR A 115 -44.14 24.62 5.27
CA THR A 115 -43.48 23.33 5.46
C THR A 115 -42.03 23.62 5.78
N GLU A 116 -41.67 23.55 7.07
CA GLU A 116 -40.30 23.71 7.52
C GLU A 116 -39.38 22.84 6.64
N PRO A 117 -38.28 23.38 6.09
CA PRO A 117 -37.28 22.54 5.46
C PRO A 117 -36.85 21.53 6.51
N VAL A 118 -37.00 20.23 6.19
CA VAL A 118 -36.47 19.15 7.02
C VAL A 118 -35.01 19.52 7.27
N ARG A 119 -34.67 19.83 8.54
CA ARG A 119 -33.29 20.06 8.92
C ARG A 119 -32.54 18.81 8.49
N THR A 120 -31.74 18.94 7.44
CA THR A 120 -30.66 18.01 7.16
C THR A 120 -29.76 18.13 8.37
N MET A 121 -29.90 17.25 9.36
CA MET A 121 -28.75 16.99 10.19
C MET A 121 -27.72 16.42 9.24
N ASP A 122 -26.60 17.11 9.11
CA ASP A 122 -25.43 16.73 8.31
C ASP A 122 -24.79 15.51 8.99
N ALA A 123 -25.51 14.40 9.01
CA ALA A 123 -25.03 13.16 9.57
C ALA A 123 -23.91 12.64 8.70
N ILE A 124 -22.76 12.41 9.31
CA ILE A 124 -21.57 11.92 8.62
C ILE A 124 -21.87 10.51 8.13
N CYS A 125 -21.85 10.35 6.81
CA CYS A 125 -22.12 9.07 6.17
C CYS A 125 -20.80 8.42 5.74
N ILE A 126 -20.57 7.21 6.25
CA ILE A 126 -19.46 6.36 5.87
C ILE A 126 -20.00 5.29 4.92
N VAL A 127 -19.49 5.22 3.70
CA VAL A 127 -19.85 4.17 2.75
C VAL A 127 -18.80 3.08 2.80
N VAL A 128 -19.24 1.83 2.91
CA VAL A 128 -18.38 0.65 2.83
C VAL A 128 -18.65 -0.04 1.49
N ASP A 129 -17.69 0.08 0.58
CA ASP A 129 -17.70 -0.56 -0.75
C ASP A 129 -16.58 -1.61 -0.87
N SER A 130 -16.35 -2.14 -2.08
CA SER A 130 -15.34 -3.16 -2.35
C SER A 130 -13.90 -2.71 -2.05
N ASP A 131 -13.63 -1.39 -2.09
CA ASP A 131 -12.32 -0.81 -1.79
C ASP A 131 -12.17 -0.46 -0.30
N GLY A 132 -13.27 -0.53 0.45
CA GLY A 132 -13.31 -0.33 1.89
C GLY A 132 -14.13 0.89 2.34
N PRO A 133 -14.12 1.15 3.66
CA PRO A 133 -14.85 2.25 4.28
C PRO A 133 -14.23 3.60 3.93
N HIS A 134 -15.06 4.56 3.53
CA HIS A 134 -14.62 5.94 3.29
C HIS A 134 -15.73 6.94 3.63
N VAL A 135 -15.32 8.13 4.07
CA VAL A 135 -16.25 9.23 4.35
C VAL A 135 -16.73 9.83 3.03
N LEU A 136 -18.05 10.01 2.89
CA LEU A 136 -18.62 10.69 1.74
C LEU A 136 -18.27 12.18 1.76
N ASP A 137 -17.39 12.57 0.84
CA ASP A 137 -16.94 13.95 0.66
C ASP A 137 -16.92 14.36 -0.83
N ASP A 138 -16.46 15.58 -1.12
CA ASP A 138 -16.32 16.08 -2.49
C ASP A 138 -15.36 15.25 -3.36
N ARG A 139 -14.44 14.49 -2.76
CA ARG A 139 -13.48 13.61 -3.46
C ARG A 139 -14.13 12.31 -3.90
N SER A 140 -15.26 11.94 -3.30
CA SER A 140 -16.05 10.76 -3.63
C SER A 140 -16.90 10.93 -4.90
N ALA A 141 -16.90 12.11 -5.53
CA ALA A 141 -17.74 12.44 -6.67
C ALA A 141 -17.47 11.66 -7.96
N GLU A 142 -16.29 11.03 -8.09
CA GLU A 142 -15.91 10.21 -9.25
C GLU A 142 -16.21 8.71 -9.05
N ARG A 143 -16.61 8.28 -7.84
CA ARG A 143 -16.96 6.89 -7.56
C ARG A 143 -18.34 6.53 -8.13
N THR A 144 -18.44 5.37 -8.75
CA THR A 144 -19.71 4.81 -9.26
C THR A 144 -20.07 3.61 -8.40
N TYR A 145 -21.31 3.58 -7.90
CA TYR A 145 -21.85 2.43 -7.17
C TYR A 145 -22.93 1.77 -8.03
N ASP A 146 -22.98 0.44 -8.04
CA ASP A 146 -23.99 -0.29 -8.81
C ASP A 146 -25.41 0.04 -8.33
N ASP A 147 -25.58 0.22 -7.01
CA ASP A 147 -26.89 0.35 -6.35
C ASP A 147 -27.19 1.76 -5.80
N LEU A 148 -26.25 2.69 -5.91
CA LEU A 148 -26.39 4.05 -5.41
C LEU A 148 -26.10 5.06 -6.52
N LEU A 149 -26.93 6.09 -6.61
CA LEU A 149 -26.63 7.25 -7.43
C LEU A 149 -26.12 8.37 -6.51
N LEU A 150 -24.83 8.69 -6.62
CA LEU A 150 -24.29 9.92 -6.08
C LEU A 150 -24.78 11.10 -6.94
N ARG A 151 -25.50 12.04 -6.34
CA ARG A 151 -25.90 13.28 -6.99
C ARG A 151 -25.46 14.48 -6.19
N ARG A 152 -24.85 15.47 -6.83
CA ARG A 152 -24.69 16.79 -6.21
C ARG A 152 -26.05 17.46 -6.11
N SER A 153 -26.39 17.91 -4.92
CA SER A 153 -27.51 18.80 -4.67
C SER A 153 -27.35 20.09 -5.49
N MET A 154 -28.40 20.49 -6.19
CA MET A 154 -28.39 21.71 -7.03
C MET A 154 -28.36 23.01 -6.22
N GLY A 155 -28.58 22.96 -4.90
CA GLY A 155 -28.63 24.12 -4.02
C GLY A 155 -27.28 24.42 -3.35
N ASP A 156 -27.00 23.68 -2.28
CA ASP A 156 -25.83 23.78 -1.42
C ASP A 156 -24.57 23.06 -1.96
N LYS A 157 -24.70 22.37 -3.10
CA LYS A 157 -23.65 21.54 -3.72
C LYS A 157 -23.19 20.34 -2.88
N SER A 158 -23.91 20.00 -1.80
CA SER A 158 -23.61 18.82 -1.00
C SER A 158 -23.80 17.54 -1.82
N MET A 159 -22.95 16.54 -1.59
CA MET A 159 -23.10 15.22 -2.16
C MET A 159 -24.28 14.51 -1.49
N GLN A 160 -25.24 14.05 -2.28
CA GLN A 160 -26.41 13.31 -1.80
C GLN A 160 -26.39 11.87 -2.33
N LEU A 161 -26.63 10.93 -1.42
CA LEU A 161 -26.90 9.54 -1.75
C LEU A 161 -28.37 9.36 -2.13
N LEU A 162 -28.60 8.92 -3.36
CA LEU A 162 -29.91 8.46 -3.82
C LEU A 162 -29.91 6.94 -3.94
N LEU A 163 -30.77 6.29 -3.16
CA LEU A 163 -30.95 4.85 -3.17
C LEU A 163 -31.83 4.47 -4.36
N GLN A 164 -31.38 3.54 -5.21
CA GLN A 164 -32.20 3.05 -6.32
C GLN A 164 -33.45 2.32 -5.80
N PRO A 165 -34.59 2.36 -6.49
CA PRO A 165 -35.82 1.70 -6.06
C PRO A 165 -35.73 0.16 -6.12
N GLY A 166 -36.51 -0.52 -5.29
CA GLY A 166 -36.68 -1.98 -5.34
C GLY A 166 -35.59 -2.79 -4.63
N ARG A 167 -34.69 -2.12 -3.88
CA ARG A 167 -33.68 -2.78 -3.04
C ARG A 167 -34.20 -2.92 -1.62
N THR A 168 -33.93 -4.06 -1.00
CA THR A 168 -34.24 -4.29 0.41
C THR A 168 -33.05 -3.83 1.24
N VAL A 169 -33.28 -2.89 2.15
CA VAL A 169 -32.25 -2.30 3.03
C VAL A 169 -32.59 -2.66 4.46
N THR A 170 -31.60 -3.15 5.21
CA THR A 170 -31.75 -3.39 6.65
C THR A 170 -31.10 -2.23 7.40
N ILE A 171 -31.87 -1.52 8.23
CA ILE A 171 -31.42 -0.40 9.04
C ILE A 171 -31.33 -0.86 10.49
N THR A 172 -30.18 -0.66 11.11
CA THR A 172 -29.92 -0.99 12.51
C THR A 172 -29.54 0.25 13.29
N HIS A 173 -30.28 0.54 14.35
CA HIS A 173 -30.03 1.66 15.28
C HIS A 173 -30.04 1.11 16.71
N GLY A 174 -28.86 0.98 17.31
CA GLY A 174 -28.73 0.33 18.63
C GLY A 174 -29.19 -1.14 18.61
N LYS A 175 -30.30 -1.44 19.30
CA LYS A 175 -30.93 -2.78 19.31
C LYS A 175 -32.11 -2.91 18.35
N ASP A 176 -32.54 -1.81 17.75
CA ASP A 176 -33.69 -1.78 16.86
C ASP A 176 -33.22 -2.06 15.43
N THR A 177 -33.90 -2.99 14.77
CA THR A 177 -33.63 -3.34 13.37
C THR A 177 -34.93 -3.28 12.59
N CYS A 178 -34.90 -2.60 11.43
CA CYS A 178 -36.03 -2.56 10.51
C CYS A 178 -35.56 -2.83 9.08
N THR A 179 -36.42 -3.43 8.28
CA THR A 179 -36.14 -3.75 6.89
C THR A 179 -37.15 -3.03 6.01
N LEU A 180 -36.67 -2.30 5.01
CA LEU A 180 -37.50 -1.51 4.10
C LEU A 180 -37.08 -1.71 2.66
N THR A 181 -38.04 -1.63 1.75
CA THR A 181 -37.75 -1.56 0.31
C THR A 181 -37.63 -0.09 -0.10
N THR A 182 -36.58 0.25 -0.84
CA THR A 182 -36.31 1.60 -1.33
C THR A 182 -37.28 2.02 -2.43
N GLU A 183 -37.68 3.29 -2.42
CA GLU A 183 -38.67 3.85 -3.37
C GLU A 183 -38.07 4.89 -4.34
N ALA A 184 -36.75 4.83 -4.61
CA ALA A 184 -35.98 5.88 -5.29
C ALA A 184 -35.92 7.16 -4.46
N GLU A 185 -35.31 7.06 -3.27
CA GLU A 185 -35.36 8.10 -2.24
C GLU A 185 -33.97 8.43 -1.70
N ARG A 186 -33.85 9.60 -1.05
CA ARG A 186 -32.62 9.98 -0.35
C ARG A 186 -32.42 9.11 0.89
N LEU A 187 -31.18 8.90 1.30
CA LEU A 187 -30.87 8.22 2.57
C LEU A 187 -31.63 8.86 3.75
N SER A 188 -31.66 10.20 3.82
CA SER A 188 -32.42 10.93 4.84
C SER A 188 -33.93 10.64 4.80
N SER A 189 -34.51 10.46 3.61
CA SER A 189 -35.93 10.14 3.42
C SER A 189 -36.23 8.69 3.85
N LEU A 190 -35.35 7.75 3.52
CA LEU A 190 -35.45 6.37 3.97
C LEU A 190 -35.41 6.29 5.50
N LEU A 191 -34.45 6.98 6.14
CA LEU A 191 -34.33 7.03 7.59
C LEU A 191 -35.58 7.63 8.24
N GLN A 192 -36.11 8.72 7.68
CA GLN A 192 -37.35 9.34 8.17
C GLN A 192 -38.55 8.39 8.07
N ARG A 193 -38.70 7.67 6.96
CA ARG A 193 -39.78 6.68 6.74
C ARG A 193 -39.66 5.48 7.67
N SER A 194 -38.43 5.11 8.02
CA SER A 194 -38.14 4.08 9.02
C SER A 194 -38.44 4.48 10.47
N GLY A 195 -38.75 5.77 10.71
CA GLY A 195 -39.00 6.31 12.04
C GLY A 195 -37.73 6.57 12.85
N VAL A 196 -36.55 6.38 12.25
CA VAL A 196 -35.26 6.61 12.90
C VAL A 196 -34.95 8.10 12.94
N ARG A 197 -34.56 8.58 14.14
CA ARG A 197 -34.09 9.95 14.36
C ARG A 197 -32.63 9.88 14.80
N LEU A 198 -31.76 10.54 14.05
CA LEU A 198 -30.34 10.60 14.35
C LEU A 198 -30.09 11.55 15.53
N GLY A 199 -29.26 11.11 16.47
CA GLY A 199 -28.69 11.96 17.52
C GLY A 199 -27.62 12.91 16.98
N GLU A 200 -27.22 13.90 17.79
CA GLU A 200 -26.26 14.94 17.37
C GLU A 200 -24.89 14.39 16.95
N ASP A 201 -24.44 13.29 17.57
CA ASP A 201 -23.15 12.66 17.33
C ASP A 201 -23.25 11.29 16.63
N GLU A 202 -24.42 10.96 16.07
CA GLU A 202 -24.62 9.67 15.39
C GLU A 202 -24.17 9.72 13.93
N MET A 203 -23.35 8.75 13.55
CA MET A 203 -22.90 8.55 12.17
C MET A 203 -23.69 7.42 11.53
N VAL A 204 -23.78 7.47 10.20
CA VAL A 204 -24.50 6.50 9.39
C VAL A 204 -23.51 5.71 8.53
N GLU A 205 -23.30 4.44 8.85
CA GLU A 205 -22.58 3.48 8.01
C GLU A 205 -23.54 2.89 6.99
N LEU A 206 -23.24 3.03 5.70
CA LEU A 206 -23.95 2.41 4.59
C LEU A 206 -23.04 1.36 3.95
N ASN A 207 -23.33 0.10 4.20
CA ASN A 207 -22.59 -1.02 3.63
C ASN A 207 -23.29 -1.52 2.36
N VAL A 208 -22.56 -1.51 1.24
CA VAL A 208 -23.03 -1.95 -0.09
C VAL A 208 -22.25 -3.12 -0.67
N THR A 209 -21.41 -3.80 0.13
CA THR A 209 -20.57 -4.91 -0.38
C THR A 209 -21.31 -6.23 -0.56
N GLY A 210 -22.57 -6.34 -0.15
CA GLY A 210 -23.36 -7.58 -0.20
C GLY A 210 -24.60 -7.49 -1.09
N ASP A 211 -25.30 -8.61 -1.26
CA ASP A 211 -26.51 -8.72 -2.11
C ASP A 211 -27.62 -7.74 -1.72
N GLN A 212 -27.67 -7.36 -0.45
CA GLN A 212 -28.59 -6.36 0.09
C GLN A 212 -27.79 -5.29 0.86
N PRO A 213 -28.01 -4.01 0.58
CA PRO A 213 -27.39 -2.94 1.34
C PRO A 213 -27.88 -2.96 2.80
N SER A 214 -27.00 -2.56 3.72
CA SER A 214 -27.35 -2.41 5.13
C SER A 214 -26.89 -1.06 5.65
N ILE A 215 -27.67 -0.51 6.58
CA ILE A 215 -27.40 0.76 7.23
C ILE A 215 -27.22 0.48 8.72
N ARG A 216 -26.13 0.96 9.30
CA ARG A 216 -25.87 0.92 10.74
C ARG A 216 -25.65 2.32 11.26
N ILE A 217 -26.36 2.67 12.33
CA ILE A 217 -26.29 3.99 12.96
C ILE A 217 -25.66 3.84 14.33
N SER A 218 -24.62 4.63 14.59
CA SER A 218 -23.84 4.54 15.83
C SER A 218 -23.06 5.82 16.10
N HIS A 219 -22.84 6.14 17.37
CA HIS A 219 -21.90 7.18 17.80
C HIS A 219 -20.44 6.85 17.50
N THR A 220 -20.16 5.56 17.27
CA THR A 220 -18.81 5.06 17.04
C THR A 220 -18.85 3.95 16.02
N LEU A 221 -18.04 4.08 14.98
CA LEU A 221 -17.91 3.09 13.91
C LEU A 221 -16.49 2.52 13.94
N THR A 222 -16.39 1.21 13.75
CA THR A 222 -15.13 0.47 13.76
C THR A 222 -15.02 -0.31 12.47
N TYR A 223 -13.93 -0.12 11.73
CA TYR A 223 -13.71 -0.83 10.48
C TYR A 223 -12.25 -1.24 10.31
N GLN A 224 -12.02 -2.20 9.41
CA GLN A 224 -10.69 -2.68 9.08
C GLN A 224 -10.18 -2.05 7.79
N HIS A 225 -8.95 -1.55 7.81
CA HIS A 225 -8.21 -1.17 6.60
C HIS A 225 -6.94 -2.02 6.46
N TYR A 226 -6.46 -2.16 5.22
CA TYR A 226 -5.34 -3.00 4.87
C TYR A 226 -4.21 -2.18 4.27
N VAL A 227 -2.98 -2.39 4.77
CA VAL A 227 -1.77 -1.77 4.23
C VAL A 227 -0.88 -2.86 3.69
N VAL A 228 -0.56 -2.80 2.40
CA VAL A 228 0.40 -3.72 1.78
C VAL A 228 1.80 -3.18 2.01
N VAL A 229 2.63 -3.96 2.69
CA VAL A 229 4.01 -3.60 3.02
C VAL A 229 4.95 -4.57 2.30
N GLU A 230 5.91 -4.03 1.54
CA GLU A 230 6.96 -4.84 0.91
C GLU A 230 7.92 -5.41 1.96
N THR A 231 8.28 -6.68 1.78
CA THR A 231 9.19 -7.40 2.67
C THR A 231 10.44 -7.86 1.92
N ASP A 232 11.60 -7.60 2.53
CA ASP A 232 12.87 -8.08 2.02
C ASP A 232 12.97 -9.60 2.16
N PHE A 233 13.59 -10.25 1.17
CA PHE A 233 13.86 -11.68 1.25
C PHE A 233 15.07 -11.96 2.15
N LYS A 234 15.03 -13.11 2.83
CA LYS A 234 16.18 -13.60 3.62
C LYS A 234 17.24 -14.21 2.70
N VAL A 235 18.51 -14.08 3.07
CA VAL A 235 19.63 -14.78 2.41
C VAL A 235 20.08 -15.94 3.27
N ILE A 236 19.95 -17.17 2.77
CA ILE A 236 20.40 -18.39 3.43
C ILE A 236 21.71 -18.83 2.76
N ARG A 237 22.77 -18.92 3.57
CA ARG A 237 24.11 -19.33 3.12
C ARG A 237 24.39 -20.76 3.56
N ILE A 238 24.74 -21.62 2.61
CA ILE A 238 24.99 -23.05 2.84
C ILE A 238 26.45 -23.35 2.41
N PRO A 239 27.27 -23.96 3.27
CA PRO A 239 28.66 -24.28 2.91
C PRO A 239 28.69 -25.40 1.87
N ASP A 240 29.60 -25.27 0.90
CA ASP A 240 29.96 -26.33 -0.04
C ASP A 240 31.43 -26.75 0.19
N PRO A 241 31.68 -27.99 0.67
CA PRO A 241 33.01 -28.48 0.99
C PRO A 241 33.91 -28.71 -0.23
N LEU A 242 33.34 -28.75 -1.43
CA LEU A 242 34.03 -28.98 -2.69
C LEU A 242 34.26 -27.68 -3.49
N MET A 243 33.65 -26.58 -3.07
CA MET A 243 33.78 -25.27 -3.71
C MET A 243 34.91 -24.47 -3.05
N ASP A 244 35.72 -23.78 -3.85
CA ASP A 244 36.89 -23.03 -3.37
C ASP A 244 36.50 -21.90 -2.41
N LYS A 245 37.23 -21.77 -1.30
CA LYS A 245 36.98 -20.73 -0.30
C LYS A 245 37.07 -19.33 -0.89
N GLY A 246 36.09 -18.51 -0.56
CA GLY A 246 35.93 -17.15 -1.09
C GLY A 246 35.14 -17.07 -2.40
N THR A 247 34.68 -18.20 -2.94
CA THR A 247 33.73 -18.23 -4.05
C THR A 247 32.30 -18.42 -3.53
N GLU A 248 31.34 -17.85 -4.28
CA GLU A 248 29.91 -17.95 -3.96
C GLU A 248 29.10 -18.21 -5.23
N GLU A 249 28.04 -18.99 -5.10
CA GLU A 249 27.11 -19.28 -6.18
C GLU A 249 25.66 -19.11 -5.70
N VAL A 250 24.89 -18.30 -6.43
CA VAL A 250 23.46 -18.12 -6.14
C VAL A 250 22.67 -19.23 -6.83
N ILE A 251 22.30 -20.26 -6.08
CA ILE A 251 21.51 -21.40 -6.57
C ILE A 251 20.06 -21.01 -6.83
N ARG A 252 19.52 -20.11 -6.00
CA ARG A 252 18.17 -19.60 -6.15
C ARG A 252 18.13 -18.13 -5.79
N LYS A 253 17.74 -17.28 -6.73
CA LYS A 253 17.51 -15.85 -6.48
C LYS A 253 16.35 -15.67 -5.50
N GLY A 254 16.52 -14.74 -4.57
CA GLY A 254 15.44 -14.33 -3.67
C GLY A 254 14.38 -13.54 -4.41
N ILE A 255 13.16 -13.57 -3.89
CA ILE A 255 12.03 -12.78 -4.40
C ILE A 255 11.48 -11.99 -3.21
N THR A 256 11.46 -10.68 -3.33
CA THR A 256 10.83 -9.79 -2.35
C THR A 256 9.36 -10.15 -2.20
N GLY A 257 8.89 -10.18 -0.97
CA GLY A 257 7.51 -10.48 -0.65
C GLY A 257 6.72 -9.23 -0.35
N GLN A 258 5.49 -9.49 0.05
CA GLN A 258 4.62 -8.51 0.68
C GLN A 258 3.87 -9.19 1.84
N ILE A 259 3.57 -8.39 2.85
CA ILE A 259 2.59 -8.71 3.89
C ILE A 259 1.44 -7.71 3.80
N VAL A 260 0.26 -8.16 4.22
CA VAL A 260 -0.91 -7.31 4.39
C VAL A 260 -1.08 -7.07 5.87
N GLU A 261 -0.81 -5.85 6.32
CA GLU A 261 -1.10 -5.40 7.68
C GLU A 261 -2.56 -5.00 7.79
N THR A 262 -3.22 -5.45 8.86
CA THR A 262 -4.62 -5.11 9.17
C THR A 262 -4.66 -4.19 10.36
N TYR A 263 -5.33 -3.07 10.20
CA TYR A 263 -5.59 -2.09 11.25
C TYR A 263 -7.09 -1.95 11.47
N GLU A 264 -7.49 -1.70 12.70
CA GLU A 264 -8.86 -1.37 13.09
C GLU A 264 -8.92 0.10 13.48
N ASP A 265 -9.62 0.89 12.68
CA ASP A 265 -9.86 2.30 12.95
C ASP A 265 -11.19 2.46 13.67
N THR A 266 -11.19 3.31 14.70
CA THR A 266 -12.38 3.79 15.39
C THR A 266 -12.62 5.23 14.96
N VAL A 267 -13.78 5.47 14.36
CA VAL A 267 -14.20 6.79 13.90
C VAL A 267 -15.27 7.34 14.82
N VAL A 268 -15.12 8.61 15.19
CA VAL A 268 -16.10 9.40 15.95
C VAL A 268 -16.20 10.76 15.28
N SER A 269 -17.42 11.21 14.99
CA SER A 269 -17.68 12.48 14.31
C SER A 269 -16.88 12.67 13.01
N GLY A 270 -16.69 11.57 12.25
CA GLY A 270 -15.98 11.56 10.97
C GLY A 270 -14.46 11.61 11.04
N GLU A 271 -13.88 11.69 12.24
CA GLU A 271 -12.43 11.67 12.45
C GLU A 271 -11.98 10.32 13.00
N VAL A 272 -10.85 9.81 12.51
CA VAL A 272 -10.22 8.60 13.07
C VAL A 272 -9.61 8.98 14.41
N VAL A 273 -10.25 8.55 15.50
CA VAL A 273 -9.83 8.86 16.87
C VAL A 273 -8.90 7.79 17.47
N SER A 274 -8.89 6.59 16.88
CA SER A 274 -8.00 5.51 17.30
C SER A 274 -7.73 4.57 16.14
N THR A 275 -6.46 4.23 15.92
CA THR A 275 -6.02 3.18 15.00
C THR A 275 -5.31 2.11 15.81
N LYS A 276 -5.81 0.87 15.70
CA LYS A 276 -5.27 -0.28 16.44
C LYS A 276 -4.72 -1.31 15.46
N TYR A 277 -3.46 -1.70 15.62
CA TYR A 277 -2.88 -2.80 14.86
C TYR A 277 -3.51 -4.14 15.27
N ILE A 278 -4.01 -4.90 14.29
CA ILE A 278 -4.65 -6.21 14.51
C ILE A 278 -3.67 -7.34 14.21
N GLY A 279 -2.89 -7.23 13.13
CA GLY A 279 -1.94 -8.26 12.74
C GLY A 279 -1.48 -8.10 11.29
N ALA A 280 -0.70 -9.07 10.82
CA ALA A 280 -0.26 -9.15 9.44
C ALA A 280 -0.51 -10.55 8.85
N SER A 281 -0.66 -10.60 7.53
CA SER A 281 -0.69 -11.86 6.78
C SER A 281 0.66 -12.59 6.84
N HIS A 282 0.68 -13.80 6.27
CA HIS A 282 1.94 -14.48 6.01
C HIS A 282 2.78 -13.71 4.99
N ASP A 283 4.09 -13.71 5.21
CA ASP A 283 5.07 -13.17 4.28
C ASP A 283 5.16 -14.06 3.04
N THR A 284 5.06 -13.44 1.87
CA THR A 284 5.14 -14.11 0.56
C THR A 284 6.57 -14.12 -0.01
N SER A 285 7.56 -13.60 0.74
CA SER A 285 8.95 -13.56 0.30
C SER A 285 9.57 -14.95 0.16
N HIS A 286 10.45 -15.10 -0.82
CA HIS A 286 11.22 -16.33 -1.01
C HIS A 286 12.70 -16.08 -0.78
N ALA A 287 13.29 -16.86 0.12
CA ALA A 287 14.69 -16.72 0.49
C ALA A 287 15.64 -17.01 -0.68
N GLN A 288 16.68 -16.18 -0.81
CA GLN A 288 17.82 -16.41 -1.69
C GLN A 288 18.70 -17.51 -1.08
N LEU A 289 19.08 -18.48 -1.91
CA LEU A 289 20.00 -19.56 -1.52
C LEU A 289 21.36 -19.31 -2.15
N VAL A 290 22.39 -19.19 -1.32
CA VAL A 290 23.78 -18.96 -1.73
C VAL A 290 24.65 -20.09 -1.20
N LEU A 291 25.29 -20.83 -2.10
CA LEU A 291 26.40 -21.70 -1.73
C LEU A 291 27.66 -20.87 -1.57
N TYR A 292 28.46 -21.17 -0.56
CA TYR A 292 29.78 -20.58 -0.40
C TYR A 292 30.82 -21.67 -0.18
N GLY A 293 31.97 -21.50 -0.82
CA GLY A 293 33.03 -22.48 -0.73
C GLY A 293 33.76 -22.46 0.61
N THR A 294 34.12 -23.64 1.09
CA THR A 294 35.01 -23.85 2.24
C THR A 294 36.32 -24.55 1.88
N ARG A 295 36.49 -24.95 0.61
CA ARG A 295 37.66 -25.71 0.17
C ARG A 295 38.91 -24.85 0.10
N VAL A 296 39.94 -25.26 0.82
CA VAL A 296 41.28 -24.66 0.80
C VAL A 296 42.31 -25.67 0.28
N TYR A 297 43.50 -25.17 -0.06
CA TYR A 297 44.64 -26.00 -0.49
C TYR A 297 45.80 -25.95 0.52
N GLU A 298 45.63 -25.16 1.57
CA GLU A 298 46.54 -25.02 2.70
C GLU A 298 45.74 -24.56 3.91
N VAL A 299 46.02 -25.14 5.08
CA VAL A 299 45.42 -24.78 6.37
C VAL A 299 46.47 -24.13 7.26
N ALA A 300 46.02 -23.40 8.28
CA ALA A 300 46.93 -22.80 9.25
C ALA A 300 47.75 -23.87 10.00
N GLU A 301 48.97 -23.50 10.40
CA GLU A 301 49.81 -24.37 11.23
C GLU A 301 49.09 -24.68 12.56
N GLY A 302 48.99 -25.96 12.89
CA GLY A 302 48.30 -26.44 14.10
C GLY A 302 46.81 -26.72 13.94
N ASP A 303 46.22 -26.49 12.75
CA ASP A 303 44.85 -26.94 12.48
C ASP A 303 44.76 -28.46 12.49
N THR A 304 43.61 -28.99 12.90
CA THR A 304 43.39 -30.42 13.12
C THR A 304 42.18 -30.90 12.37
N ILE A 305 42.22 -32.15 11.92
CA ILE A 305 41.06 -32.81 11.32
C ILE A 305 39.99 -32.98 12.41
N GLU A 306 38.84 -32.35 12.21
CA GLU A 306 37.65 -32.58 13.01
C GLU A 306 36.94 -33.85 12.52
N LYS A 307 36.80 -34.00 11.21
CA LYS A 307 36.13 -35.15 10.61
C LYS A 307 36.64 -35.49 9.22
N ASP A 308 36.66 -36.78 8.92
CA ASP A 308 37.01 -37.35 7.62
C ASP A 308 35.72 -37.82 6.92
N PHE A 309 35.54 -37.42 5.65
CA PHE A 309 34.41 -37.78 4.80
C PHE A 309 34.91 -38.51 3.54
N PRO A 310 35.08 -39.84 3.61
CA PRO A 310 35.48 -40.64 2.46
C PRO A 310 34.34 -40.77 1.43
N ASN A 311 34.71 -40.92 0.15
CA ASN A 311 33.77 -41.19 -0.93
C ASN A 311 33.13 -42.59 -0.80
N GLU A 312 31.88 -42.75 -1.25
CA GLU A 312 31.13 -44.01 -1.12
C GLU A 312 31.69 -45.16 -1.98
N GLU A 313 32.29 -44.87 -3.14
CA GLU A 313 32.66 -45.87 -4.16
C GLU A 313 34.17 -45.95 -4.50
N GLY A 314 35.07 -45.27 -3.79
CA GLY A 314 36.48 -45.23 -4.23
C GLY A 314 37.52 -44.68 -3.24
N GLU A 315 38.76 -44.51 -3.74
CA GLU A 315 39.81 -43.75 -3.05
C GLU A 315 39.47 -42.25 -3.07
N GLY A 316 39.71 -41.56 -1.95
CA GLY A 316 39.53 -40.12 -1.82
C GLY A 316 38.36 -39.68 -0.94
N GLY A 317 38.12 -38.38 -0.88
CA GLY A 317 37.13 -37.76 -0.03
C GLY A 317 37.49 -36.31 0.28
N TYR A 318 36.95 -35.78 1.37
CA TYR A 318 37.38 -34.50 1.93
C TYR A 318 37.52 -34.55 3.43
N LEU A 319 38.41 -33.70 3.94
CA LEU A 319 38.63 -33.45 5.35
C LEU A 319 37.88 -32.19 5.75
N LEU A 320 37.23 -32.24 6.91
CA LEU A 320 36.74 -31.07 7.63
C LEU A 320 37.72 -30.77 8.77
N PHE A 321 38.23 -29.55 8.80
CA PHE A 321 39.14 -29.06 9.83
C PHE A 321 38.38 -28.32 10.93
N ALA A 322 38.99 -28.21 12.11
CA ALA A 322 38.42 -27.50 13.26
C ALA A 322 38.20 -26.00 13.00
N SER A 323 38.92 -25.43 12.02
CA SER A 323 38.67 -24.07 11.51
C SER A 323 37.36 -23.91 10.72
N GLY A 324 36.74 -25.02 10.32
CA GLY A 324 35.62 -25.06 9.38
C GLY A 324 36.05 -25.13 7.91
N ASP A 325 37.36 -25.08 7.62
CA ASP A 325 37.88 -25.25 6.27
C ASP A 325 37.81 -26.70 5.84
N THR A 326 37.77 -26.92 4.52
CA THR A 326 37.75 -28.26 3.95
C THR A 326 38.90 -28.47 2.97
N MET A 327 39.40 -29.70 2.85
CA MET A 327 40.38 -30.05 1.83
C MET A 327 40.03 -31.37 1.19
N THR A 328 40.06 -31.44 -0.13
CA THR A 328 39.85 -32.69 -0.85
C THR A 328 41.15 -33.48 -0.92
N TYR A 329 41.03 -34.80 -0.87
CA TYR A 329 42.13 -35.72 -1.01
C TYR A 329 41.75 -36.83 -1.99
N SER A 330 42.73 -37.31 -2.75
CA SER A 330 42.55 -38.38 -3.74
C SER A 330 42.91 -39.75 -3.19
N LYS A 331 43.75 -39.81 -2.16
CA LYS A 331 44.21 -41.08 -1.59
C LYS A 331 44.52 -40.94 -0.11
N VAL A 332 44.22 -41.97 0.66
CA VAL A 332 44.64 -42.11 2.06
C VAL A 332 45.51 -43.35 2.20
N MET A 333 46.60 -43.25 2.96
CA MET A 333 47.49 -44.38 3.18
C MET A 333 48.08 -44.39 4.59
N THR A 334 48.31 -45.59 5.12
CA THR A 334 49.04 -45.76 6.38
C THR A 334 50.52 -45.93 6.09
N CYS A 335 51.36 -45.11 6.73
CA CYS A 335 52.81 -45.14 6.58
C CYS A 335 53.52 -45.36 7.92
N SER A 336 54.69 -46.00 7.88
CA SER A 336 55.62 -45.97 9.01
C SER A 336 56.35 -44.63 8.98
N SER A 337 56.14 -43.81 10.00
CA SER A 337 56.79 -42.51 10.14
C SER A 337 58.02 -42.60 11.03
N THR A 338 59.10 -42.01 10.54
CA THR A 338 60.28 -41.63 11.32
C THR A 338 60.41 -40.10 11.35
N ALA A 339 61.41 -39.60 12.08
CA ALA A 339 61.70 -38.18 12.16
C ALA A 339 63.19 -37.93 11.95
N TYR A 340 63.51 -36.85 11.24
CA TYR A 340 64.87 -36.36 11.05
C TYR A 340 64.96 -34.85 11.30
N TYR A 341 66.18 -34.37 11.54
CA TYR A 341 66.49 -32.97 11.72
C TYR A 341 67.76 -32.66 10.92
N SER A 342 68.02 -31.38 10.67
CA SER A 342 69.19 -30.96 9.88
C SER A 342 70.23 -30.24 10.74
N GLY A 343 71.50 -30.41 10.39
CA GLY A 343 72.64 -29.84 11.12
C GLY A 343 72.97 -30.56 12.44
N GLY A 344 74.05 -30.14 13.10
CA GLY A 344 74.52 -30.76 14.34
C GLY A 344 75.10 -32.17 14.16
N SER A 345 75.45 -32.82 15.28
CA SER A 345 76.06 -34.16 15.26
C SER A 345 75.03 -35.25 14.89
N GLY A 346 75.09 -35.73 13.64
CA GLY A 346 74.22 -36.78 13.12
C GLY A 346 72.90 -36.29 12.52
N GLY A 347 72.78 -34.98 12.23
CA GLY A 347 71.68 -34.44 11.45
C GLY A 347 71.91 -34.53 9.94
N ALA A 348 70.83 -34.44 9.17
CA ALA A 348 70.84 -34.43 7.73
C ALA A 348 71.33 -33.09 7.15
N ALA A 349 71.49 -33.05 5.82
CA ALA A 349 71.78 -31.83 5.09
C ALA A 349 70.62 -30.82 5.22
N TRP A 350 70.93 -29.54 4.98
CA TRP A 350 69.92 -28.45 4.93
C TRP A 350 69.19 -28.35 3.60
N THR A 351 69.60 -29.16 2.62
CA THR A 351 69.07 -29.16 1.25
C THR A 351 68.47 -30.53 0.97
N THR A 352 67.24 -30.55 0.46
CA THR A 352 66.51 -31.77 0.12
C THR A 352 66.93 -32.33 -1.23
N ALA A 353 66.47 -33.54 -1.55
CA ALA A 353 66.71 -34.20 -2.84
C ALA A 353 66.26 -33.38 -4.07
N VAL A 354 65.25 -32.51 -3.93
CA VAL A 354 64.82 -31.60 -5.02
C VAL A 354 65.52 -30.25 -5.02
N GLY A 355 66.49 -30.04 -4.11
CA GLY A 355 67.24 -28.78 -3.99
C GLY A 355 66.57 -27.70 -3.14
N ALA A 356 65.45 -27.99 -2.47
CA ALA A 356 64.77 -27.06 -1.58
C ALA A 356 65.46 -26.99 -0.21
N ARG A 357 65.31 -25.88 0.50
CA ARG A 357 65.74 -25.79 1.90
C ARG A 357 64.74 -26.56 2.77
N VAL A 358 65.24 -27.36 3.71
CA VAL A 358 64.42 -28.05 4.71
C VAL A 358 63.71 -27.06 5.66
N GLY A 359 62.55 -27.47 6.16
CA GLY A 359 61.74 -26.76 7.13
C GLY A 359 60.51 -27.57 7.53
N VAL A 360 59.70 -27.07 8.47
CA VAL A 360 58.45 -27.73 8.87
C VAL A 360 57.60 -27.98 7.63
N GLY A 361 57.04 -29.18 7.52
CA GLY A 361 56.33 -29.63 6.33
C GLY A 361 57.22 -30.25 5.24
N THR A 362 58.55 -30.29 5.41
CA THR A 362 59.42 -31.08 4.53
C THR A 362 59.32 -32.56 4.88
N VAL A 363 58.96 -33.39 3.90
CA VAL A 363 58.78 -34.83 4.10
C VAL A 363 59.70 -35.58 3.14
N ALA A 364 60.51 -36.51 3.69
CA ALA A 364 61.24 -37.46 2.89
C ALA A 364 60.37 -38.69 2.62
N VAL A 365 60.32 -39.12 1.36
CA VAL A 365 59.45 -40.22 0.90
C VAL A 365 60.21 -41.16 -0.03
N ASP A 366 59.58 -42.28 -0.39
CA ASP A 366 59.94 -43.03 -1.59
C ASP A 366 59.25 -42.40 -2.81
N PRO A 367 59.97 -41.75 -3.76
CA PRO A 367 59.37 -41.08 -4.90
C PRO A 367 58.61 -42.00 -5.86
N LYS A 368 58.85 -43.32 -5.78
CA LYS A 368 58.10 -44.32 -6.55
C LYS A 368 56.68 -44.55 -6.00
N VAL A 369 56.46 -44.23 -4.73
CA VAL A 369 55.19 -44.39 -4.03
C VAL A 369 54.48 -43.04 -3.88
N ILE A 370 55.20 -42.03 -3.40
CA ILE A 370 54.71 -40.66 -3.26
C ILE A 370 55.62 -39.75 -4.10
N PRO A 371 55.18 -39.32 -5.30
CA PRO A 371 55.99 -38.45 -6.15
C PRO A 371 56.36 -37.13 -5.47
N TYR A 372 57.46 -36.52 -5.89
CA TYR A 372 57.84 -35.20 -5.41
C TYR A 372 56.76 -34.14 -5.67
N TYR A 373 56.76 -33.10 -4.82
CA TYR A 373 55.77 -32.02 -4.79
C TYR A 373 54.33 -32.47 -4.50
N THR A 374 54.14 -33.71 -4.05
CA THR A 374 52.86 -34.16 -3.51
C THR A 374 52.61 -33.44 -2.19
N LYS A 375 51.45 -32.77 -2.10
CA LYS A 375 50.96 -32.17 -0.86
C LYS A 375 50.21 -33.23 -0.06
N MET A 376 50.39 -33.20 1.25
CA MET A 376 49.77 -34.18 2.13
C MET A 376 49.39 -33.57 3.47
N PHE A 377 48.41 -34.15 4.14
CA PHE A 377 48.13 -33.89 5.55
C PHE A 377 48.46 -35.14 6.37
N ILE A 378 49.22 -34.98 7.45
CA ILE A 378 49.79 -36.10 8.20
C ILE A 378 49.37 -36.02 9.67
N GLN A 379 48.80 -37.12 10.16
CA GLN A 379 48.50 -37.31 11.57
C GLN A 379 48.80 -38.74 12.01
N THR A 380 48.95 -38.95 13.31
CA THR A 380 49.00 -40.32 13.86
C THR A 380 47.71 -41.06 13.56
N THR A 381 47.77 -42.38 13.38
CA THR A 381 46.59 -43.19 13.00
C THR A 381 45.41 -43.12 13.99
N ASN A 382 45.66 -42.73 15.24
CA ASN A 382 44.64 -42.51 16.26
C ASN A 382 44.18 -41.04 16.39
N GLY A 383 44.62 -40.15 15.49
CA GLY A 383 44.30 -38.72 15.48
C GLY A 383 44.88 -37.88 16.61
N ARG A 384 45.59 -38.48 17.59
CA ARG A 384 46.02 -37.75 18.81
C ARG A 384 47.12 -36.72 18.58
N ARG A 385 47.95 -36.90 17.55
CA ARG A 385 49.03 -35.97 17.22
C ARG A 385 49.00 -35.68 15.72
N VAL A 386 48.95 -34.40 15.42
CA VAL A 386 48.97 -33.88 14.05
C VAL A 386 50.38 -33.35 13.77
N TYR A 387 50.97 -33.79 12.66
CA TYR A 387 52.13 -33.12 12.10
C TYR A 387 51.69 -31.95 11.23
N GLY A 388 50.59 -32.13 10.50
CA GLY A 388 49.95 -31.09 9.71
C GLY A 388 50.31 -31.20 8.23
N MET A 389 50.41 -30.05 7.57
CA MET A 389 50.74 -29.95 6.16
C MET A 389 52.15 -30.44 5.86
N GLY A 390 52.27 -31.28 4.84
CA GLY A 390 53.53 -31.85 4.35
C GLY A 390 53.67 -31.71 2.83
N THR A 391 54.90 -31.61 2.36
CA THR A 391 55.25 -31.66 0.94
C THR A 391 56.39 -32.66 0.75
N ALA A 392 56.21 -33.59 -0.20
CA ALA A 392 57.25 -34.53 -0.61
C ALA A 392 58.39 -33.78 -1.32
N LEU A 393 59.48 -33.49 -0.61
CA LEU A 393 60.61 -32.71 -1.11
C LEU A 393 61.94 -33.45 -1.01
N ASP A 394 62.00 -34.52 -0.22
CA ASP A 394 63.24 -35.22 0.07
C ASP A 394 63.14 -36.74 -0.10
N CYS A 395 64.27 -37.44 -0.08
CA CYS A 395 64.33 -38.89 -0.06
C CYS A 395 65.52 -39.39 0.75
N GLY A 396 65.42 -40.60 1.29
CA GLY A 396 66.50 -41.25 2.03
C GLY A 396 66.78 -42.66 1.52
N GLY A 397 68.01 -43.14 1.72
CA GLY A 397 68.38 -44.52 1.38
C GLY A 397 67.50 -45.56 2.09
N ALA A 398 67.14 -45.29 3.35
CA ALA A 398 66.29 -46.15 4.18
C ALA A 398 64.79 -45.83 4.08
N VAL A 399 64.41 -44.74 3.38
CA VAL A 399 63.01 -44.33 3.20
C VAL A 399 62.51 -44.98 1.90
N LYS A 400 61.99 -46.21 2.02
CA LYS A 400 61.52 -47.05 0.90
C LYS A 400 60.13 -47.62 1.18
N GLY A 401 59.28 -47.66 0.16
CA GLY A 401 57.88 -48.08 0.29
C GLY A 401 57.03 -47.06 1.07
N ASN A 402 56.10 -47.55 1.90
CA ASN A 402 55.19 -46.73 2.71
C ASN A 402 55.87 -46.19 3.97
N ILE A 403 57.03 -45.53 3.82
CA ILE A 403 57.76 -44.86 4.89
C ILE A 403 57.79 -43.37 4.61
N VAL A 404 57.50 -42.56 5.62
CA VAL A 404 57.64 -41.10 5.58
C VAL A 404 58.59 -40.64 6.68
N ASP A 405 59.60 -39.87 6.34
CA ASP A 405 60.51 -39.26 7.31
C ASP A 405 60.17 -37.77 7.46
N LEU A 406 59.73 -37.37 8.65
CA LEU A 406 59.21 -36.02 8.89
C LEU A 406 60.32 -35.13 9.44
N TRP A 407 60.50 -33.94 8.85
CA TRP A 407 61.51 -33.01 9.34
C TRP A 407 61.04 -32.31 10.63
N PHE A 408 61.94 -32.17 11.60
CA PHE A 408 61.72 -31.38 12.80
C PHE A 408 62.88 -30.40 13.06
N PRO A 409 62.62 -29.29 13.80
CA PRO A 409 63.64 -28.29 14.09
C PRO A 409 64.82 -28.79 14.92
N SER A 410 64.60 -29.78 15.80
CA SER A 410 65.63 -30.27 16.71
C SER A 410 65.63 -31.79 16.87
N LYS A 411 66.78 -32.33 17.30
CA LYS A 411 66.94 -33.74 17.68
C LYS A 411 65.97 -34.15 18.79
N GLY A 412 65.68 -33.25 19.74
CA GLY A 412 64.73 -33.49 20.81
C GLY A 412 63.31 -33.73 20.27
N ASP A 413 62.89 -32.93 19.30
CA ASP A 413 61.59 -33.08 18.64
C ASP A 413 61.50 -34.41 17.88
N CYS A 414 62.58 -34.82 17.21
CA CYS A 414 62.65 -36.14 16.59
C CYS A 414 62.46 -37.28 17.59
N TYR A 415 63.06 -37.20 18.79
CA TYR A 415 62.84 -38.21 19.83
C TYR A 415 61.43 -38.16 20.41
N ASN A 416 60.87 -36.96 20.59
CA ASN A 416 59.49 -36.77 21.04
C ASN A 416 58.48 -37.31 20.03
N TRP A 417 58.82 -37.32 18.74
CA TRP A 417 58.09 -38.03 17.70
C TRP A 417 58.39 -39.54 17.72
N GLY A 418 59.64 -39.96 17.65
CA GLY A 418 59.99 -41.37 17.56
C GLY A 418 59.35 -42.09 16.36
N ARG A 419 59.54 -43.41 16.25
CA ARG A 419 58.97 -44.20 15.16
C ARG A 419 57.52 -44.59 15.48
N ARG A 420 56.60 -44.37 14.55
CA ARG A 420 55.16 -44.66 14.72
C ARG A 420 54.44 -44.81 13.40
N ASN A 421 53.19 -45.27 13.43
CA ASN A 421 52.34 -45.27 12.24
C ASN A 421 51.55 -43.96 12.14
N VAL A 422 51.42 -43.46 10.92
CA VAL A 422 50.67 -42.25 10.57
C VAL A 422 49.69 -42.54 9.45
N THR A 423 48.60 -41.80 9.44
CA THR A 423 47.70 -41.66 8.29
C THR A 423 48.17 -40.47 7.47
N VAL A 424 48.40 -40.70 6.18
CA VAL A 424 48.81 -39.69 5.20
C VAL A 424 47.67 -39.53 4.21
N TYR A 425 47.12 -38.33 4.15
CA TYR A 425 46.13 -37.91 3.16
C TYR A 425 46.86 -37.24 2.00
N ILE A 426 46.73 -37.75 0.79
CA ILE A 426 47.30 -37.18 -0.44
C ILE A 426 46.31 -36.15 -0.97
N LEU A 427 46.67 -34.87 -0.82
CA LEU A 427 45.78 -33.74 -1.05
C LEU A 427 45.72 -33.39 -2.53
N ASP A 428 44.53 -32.99 -2.98
CA ASP A 428 44.36 -32.52 -4.35
C ASP A 428 45.02 -31.15 -4.55
N LYS A 429 45.41 -30.88 -5.79
CA LYS A 429 45.98 -29.60 -6.18
C LYS A 429 44.89 -28.69 -6.71
N LYS A 430 45.06 -27.40 -6.52
CA LYS A 430 44.24 -26.41 -7.22
C LYS A 430 44.43 -26.59 -8.73
N ALA A 431 43.33 -26.71 -9.46
CA ALA A 431 43.38 -26.66 -10.91
C ALA A 431 43.92 -25.28 -11.32
N ASN A 432 45.00 -25.27 -12.10
CA ASN A 432 45.64 -24.05 -12.59
C ASN A 432 44.81 -23.35 -13.65
#